data_AF-A0A5P0JJ84-F1
#
_entry.id   AF-A0A5P0JJ84-F1
#
_cell.length_a   1.000
_cell.length_b   1.000
_cell.length_c   1.000
_cell.angle_alpha   90.00
_cell.angle_beta   90.00
_cell.angle_gamma   90.00
#
_symmetry.space_group_name_H-M   'P 1'
#
loop_
_entity.id
_entity.type
_entity.pdbx_description
1 polymer ?
#
loop_
_entity_poly.entity_id
_entity_poly.type
_entity_poly.pdbx_seq_one_letter_code
_entity_poly.pdbx_strand_id
1 'polypeptide(L)'
;PQDAGLAQAVRATIAEHREHLLEFIRLDEPAPLNAMTLAQWSSPNALSSLLAVYSDHIYRNQPTMIRENKPLISLWAQWYIGLMVPPLMLALLTQEKALDVSPEHFHAEFHETGRAACFWVDVCEDKNATPHSPQQRMETLISQALVPVVQALEAT
;
A
#
# COMPACT_ATOMS: atom_id res chain seq x y z
N PRO A 1 4.24 -7.14 -19.35
CA PRO A 1 3.65 -8.50 -19.31
C PRO A 1 3.70 -9.01 -17.87
N GLN A 2 2.58 -9.52 -17.35
CA GLN A 2 2.54 -10.15 -16.01
C GLN A 2 3.55 -11.29 -15.96
N ASP A 3 4.41 -11.29 -14.94
CA ASP A 3 5.42 -12.34 -14.72
C ASP A 3 4.90 -13.28 -13.64
N ALA A 4 4.13 -14.29 -14.06
CA ALA A 4 3.55 -15.28 -13.16
C ALA A 4 4.62 -16.03 -12.33
N GLY A 5 5.88 -16.09 -12.81
CA GLY A 5 7.00 -16.65 -12.06
C GLY A 5 7.38 -15.77 -10.88
N LEU A 6 7.45 -14.45 -11.09
CA LEU A 6 7.76 -13.48 -10.03
C LEU A 6 6.68 -13.45 -8.95
N ALA A 7 5.39 -13.40 -9.33
CA ALA A 7 4.29 -13.39 -8.37
C ALA A 7 4.31 -14.62 -7.44
N GLN A 8 4.57 -15.80 -8.01
CA GLN A 8 4.66 -17.03 -7.24
C GLN A 8 5.91 -17.06 -6.35
N ALA A 9 7.05 -16.57 -6.83
CA ALA A 9 8.28 -16.50 -6.05
C ALA A 9 8.14 -15.54 -4.86
N VAL A 10 7.58 -14.34 -5.08
CA VAL A 10 7.27 -13.38 -4.01
C VAL A 10 6.32 -14.01 -2.99
N ARG A 11 5.22 -14.66 -3.45
CA ARG A 11 4.27 -15.34 -2.56
C ARG A 11 4.96 -16.40 -1.70
N ALA A 12 5.81 -17.24 -2.31
CA ALA A 12 6.53 -18.29 -1.62
C ALA A 12 7.50 -17.74 -0.57
N THR A 13 8.24 -16.68 -0.89
CA THR A 13 9.14 -16.02 0.06
C THR A 13 8.40 -15.41 1.23
N ILE A 14 7.26 -14.74 0.98
CA ILE A 14 6.44 -14.20 2.06
C ILE A 14 5.91 -15.33 2.95
N ALA A 15 5.38 -16.41 2.36
CA ALA A 15 4.91 -17.57 3.11
C ALA A 15 6.01 -18.17 4.00
N GLU A 16 7.23 -18.30 3.48
CA GLU A 16 8.38 -18.86 4.21
C GLU A 16 8.82 -17.98 5.39
N HIS A 17 8.90 -16.66 5.20
CA HIS A 17 9.51 -15.77 6.20
C HIS A 17 8.48 -15.16 7.15
N ARG A 18 7.31 -14.77 6.62
CA ARG A 18 6.30 -13.95 7.29
C ARG A 18 4.89 -14.19 6.68
N GLU A 19 4.36 -15.41 6.82
CA GLU A 19 3.09 -15.83 6.20
C GLU A 19 1.93 -14.85 6.43
N HIS A 20 1.78 -14.31 7.64
CA HIS A 20 0.74 -13.34 7.98
C HIS A 20 0.71 -12.08 7.10
N LEU A 21 1.82 -11.72 6.42
CA LEU A 21 1.81 -10.59 5.49
C LEU A 21 0.96 -10.88 4.24
N LEU A 22 0.74 -12.14 3.89
CA LEU A 22 -0.19 -12.55 2.83
C LEU A 22 -1.64 -12.25 3.19
N GLU A 23 -1.97 -11.89 4.43
CA GLU A 23 -3.30 -11.38 4.76
C GLU A 23 -3.56 -10.00 4.12
N PHE A 24 -2.50 -9.21 3.93
CA PHE A 24 -2.58 -7.80 3.52
C PHE A 24 -2.15 -7.53 2.08
N ILE A 25 -1.67 -8.55 1.36
CA ILE A 25 -1.28 -8.44 -0.05
C ILE A 25 -1.82 -9.62 -0.87
N ARG A 26 -2.29 -9.34 -2.08
CA ARG A 26 -2.71 -10.32 -3.09
C ARG A 26 -1.94 -10.05 -4.37
N LEU A 27 -1.39 -11.09 -4.99
CA LEU A 27 -0.42 -10.98 -6.08
C LEU A 27 -0.99 -11.64 -7.34
N ASP A 28 -1.20 -10.86 -8.41
CA ASP A 28 -1.85 -11.29 -9.66
C ASP A 28 -3.25 -11.94 -9.45
N GLU A 29 -3.96 -11.47 -8.42
CA GLU A 29 -5.34 -11.87 -8.15
C GLU A 29 -6.28 -10.72 -8.53
N PRO A 30 -7.50 -11.01 -9.03
CA PRO A 30 -8.43 -9.97 -9.48
C PRO A 30 -8.84 -9.08 -8.31
N ALA A 31 -8.52 -7.79 -8.40
CA ALA A 31 -8.89 -6.81 -7.40
C ALA A 31 -10.42 -6.63 -7.31
N PRO A 32 -10.97 -6.42 -6.10
CA PRO A 32 -12.36 -6.00 -5.90
C PRO A 32 -12.66 -4.71 -6.66
N LEU A 33 -13.91 -4.55 -7.12
CA LEU A 33 -14.34 -3.39 -7.91
C LEU A 33 -14.14 -2.03 -7.21
N ASN A 34 -14.10 -2.03 -5.88
CA ASN A 34 -13.92 -0.84 -5.04
C ASN A 34 -12.47 -0.62 -4.60
N ALA A 35 -11.53 -1.48 -4.99
CA ALA A 35 -10.12 -1.23 -4.78
C ALA A 35 -9.67 -0.04 -5.65
N MET A 36 -8.81 0.81 -5.11
CA MET A 36 -8.41 2.06 -5.76
C MET A 36 -6.89 2.18 -5.85
N THR A 37 -6.39 2.61 -7.00
CA THR A 37 -4.99 3.03 -7.15
C THR A 37 -4.72 4.31 -6.38
N LEU A 38 -3.44 4.66 -6.22
CA LEU A 38 -3.04 5.91 -5.58
C LEU A 38 -3.70 7.12 -6.23
N ALA A 39 -3.71 7.19 -7.56
CA ALA A 39 -4.34 8.29 -8.29
C ALA A 39 -5.85 8.41 -8.03
N GLN A 40 -6.53 7.29 -7.77
CA GLN A 40 -7.97 7.25 -7.53
C GLN A 40 -8.31 7.66 -6.09
N TRP A 41 -7.70 7.03 -5.09
CA TRP A 41 -8.03 7.32 -3.69
C TRP A 41 -7.51 8.68 -3.23
N SER A 42 -6.41 9.18 -3.82
CA SER A 42 -5.86 10.51 -3.51
C SER A 42 -6.66 11.66 -4.13
N SER A 43 -7.66 11.37 -4.97
CA SER A 43 -8.56 12.42 -5.46
C SER A 43 -9.26 13.12 -4.28
N PRO A 44 -9.47 14.46 -4.33
CA PRO A 44 -9.97 15.21 -3.17
C PRO A 44 -11.25 14.64 -2.56
N ASN A 45 -12.19 14.20 -3.40
CA ASN A 45 -13.47 13.65 -2.95
C ASN A 45 -13.29 12.26 -2.31
N ALA A 46 -12.46 11.39 -2.89
CA ALA A 46 -12.25 10.04 -2.37
C ALA A 46 -11.49 10.09 -1.04
N LEU A 47 -10.39 10.85 -0.98
CA LEU A 47 -9.59 10.99 0.23
C LEU A 47 -10.40 11.63 1.37
N SER A 48 -11.14 12.71 1.09
CA SER A 48 -12.01 13.34 2.08
C SER A 48 -13.06 12.37 2.61
N SER A 49 -13.65 11.55 1.74
CA SER A 49 -14.64 10.53 2.15
C SER A 49 -14.01 9.46 3.04
N LEU A 50 -12.84 8.92 2.68
CA LEU A 50 -12.11 7.92 3.47
C LEU A 50 -11.75 8.46 4.86
N LEU A 51 -11.22 9.69 4.92
CA LEU A 51 -10.86 10.34 6.18
C LEU A 51 -12.08 10.68 7.03
N ALA A 52 -13.20 11.06 6.43
CA ALA A 52 -14.45 11.32 7.16
C ALA A 52 -14.97 10.04 7.84
N VAL A 53 -15.05 8.92 7.11
CA VAL A 53 -15.45 7.62 7.66
C VAL A 53 -14.49 7.17 8.76
N TYR A 54 -13.18 7.34 8.55
CA TYR A 54 -12.18 7.00 9.57
C TYR A 54 -12.29 7.89 10.80
N SER A 55 -12.52 9.19 10.62
CA SER A 55 -12.78 10.13 11.71
C SER A 55 -14.00 9.71 12.52
N ASP A 56 -15.13 9.43 11.86
CA ASP A 56 -16.34 8.97 12.52
C ASP A 56 -16.09 7.69 13.32
N HIS A 57 -15.31 6.75 12.77
CA HIS A 57 -14.92 5.54 13.48
C HIS A 57 -14.09 5.84 14.74
N ILE A 58 -13.04 6.66 14.64
CA ILE A 58 -12.14 6.97 15.77
C ILE A 58 -12.89 7.69 16.90
N TYR A 59 -13.78 8.63 16.57
CA TYR A 59 -14.48 9.45 17.56
C TYR A 59 -15.87 8.90 17.98
N ARG A 60 -16.28 7.72 17.48
CA ARG A 60 -17.62 7.14 17.72
C ARG A 60 -18.08 7.08 19.17
N ASN A 61 -17.14 6.87 20.10
CA ASN A 61 -17.43 6.76 21.53
C ASN A 61 -17.25 8.09 22.30
N GLN A 62 -16.83 9.16 21.62
CA GLN A 62 -16.57 10.48 22.21
C GLN A 62 -17.08 11.59 21.26
N PRO A 63 -18.40 11.65 20.98
CA PRO A 63 -18.96 12.52 19.94
C PRO A 63 -18.79 14.02 20.21
N THR A 64 -18.55 14.41 21.47
CA THR A 64 -18.33 15.80 21.87
C THR A 64 -16.86 16.21 21.86
N MET A 65 -15.93 15.28 21.62
CA MET A 65 -14.51 15.58 21.52
C MET A 65 -14.22 16.34 20.23
N ILE A 66 -13.38 17.37 20.32
CA ILE A 66 -12.93 18.12 19.15
C ILE A 66 -12.07 17.19 18.30
N ARG A 67 -12.41 17.08 17.01
CA ARG A 67 -11.67 16.24 16.07
C ARG A 67 -10.36 16.90 15.66
N GLU A 68 -9.26 16.18 15.85
CA GLU A 68 -7.93 16.61 15.44
C GLU A 68 -7.53 15.98 14.11
N ASN A 69 -7.46 16.78 13.04
CA ASN A 69 -7.20 16.28 11.68
C ASN A 69 -5.76 15.76 11.50
N LYS A 70 -4.75 16.47 12.01
CA LYS A 70 -3.34 16.07 11.83
C LYS A 70 -3.04 14.70 12.48
N PRO A 71 -3.37 14.46 13.76
CA PRO A 71 -3.24 13.13 14.35
C PRO A 71 -4.04 12.06 13.59
N LEU A 72 -5.25 12.37 13.14
CA LEU A 72 -6.08 11.43 12.37
C LEU A 72 -5.39 10.99 11.09
N ILE A 73 -4.85 11.93 10.29
CA ILE A 73 -4.14 11.64 9.05
C ILE A 73 -2.91 10.77 9.34
N SER A 74 -2.14 11.08 10.39
CA SER A 74 -0.99 10.26 10.79
C SER A 74 -1.39 8.83 11.16
N LEU A 75 -2.47 8.65 11.93
CA LEU A 75 -2.98 7.31 12.25
C LEU A 75 -3.51 6.58 11.01
N TRP A 76 -4.14 7.29 10.08
CA TRP A 76 -4.61 6.70 8.83
C TRP A 76 -3.43 6.23 7.96
N ALA A 77 -2.39 7.05 7.85
CA ALA A 77 -1.17 6.75 7.10
C ALA A 77 -0.45 5.51 7.65
N GLN A 78 -0.49 5.28 8.96
CA GLN A 78 0.07 4.07 9.58
C GLN A 78 -0.57 2.79 9.04
N TRP A 79 -1.87 2.79 8.77
CA TRP A 79 -2.53 1.64 8.15
C TRP A 79 -2.09 1.44 6.70
N TYR A 80 -2.00 2.51 5.91
CA TYR A 80 -1.60 2.39 4.51
C TYR A 80 -0.14 1.94 4.38
N ILE A 81 0.78 2.68 4.99
CA ILE A 81 2.22 2.44 4.90
C ILE A 81 2.61 1.18 5.67
N GLY A 82 2.04 0.98 6.86
CA GLY A 82 2.37 -0.15 7.73
C GLY A 82 1.97 -1.51 7.16
N LEU A 83 0.91 -1.56 6.34
CA LEU A 83 0.51 -2.78 5.63
C LEU A 83 1.28 -2.99 4.33
N MET A 84 1.60 -1.91 3.60
CA MET A 84 2.26 -1.98 2.30
C MET A 84 3.76 -2.28 2.39
N VAL A 85 4.46 -1.62 3.30
CA VAL A 85 5.93 -1.62 3.33
C VAL A 85 6.53 -3.00 3.62
N PRO A 86 6.10 -3.75 4.68
CA PRO A 86 6.75 -5.00 5.02
C PRO A 86 6.78 -6.06 3.89
N PRO A 87 5.67 -6.39 3.19
CA PRO A 87 5.73 -7.37 2.11
C PRO A 87 6.56 -6.87 0.92
N LEU A 88 6.53 -5.58 0.60
CA LEU A 88 7.34 -5.00 -0.48
C LEU A 88 8.83 -4.99 -0.18
N MET A 89 9.21 -4.65 1.06
CA MET A 89 10.59 -4.75 1.51
C MET A 89 11.10 -6.18 1.38
N LEU A 90 10.32 -7.15 1.84
CA LEU A 90 10.72 -8.55 1.73
C LEU A 90 10.90 -8.96 0.26
N ALA A 91 9.96 -8.62 -0.62
CA ALA A 91 10.06 -8.91 -2.05
C ALA A 91 11.31 -8.28 -2.68
N LEU A 92 11.52 -6.97 -2.49
CA LEU A 92 12.63 -6.24 -3.09
C LEU A 92 14.01 -6.70 -2.60
N LEU A 93 14.12 -7.13 -1.34
CA LEU A 93 15.38 -7.55 -0.74
C LEU A 93 15.74 -9.02 -1.00
N THR A 94 14.78 -9.86 -1.38
CA THR A 94 14.99 -11.32 -1.48
C THR A 94 14.88 -11.87 -2.90
N GLN A 95 14.08 -11.24 -3.76
CA GLN A 95 13.88 -11.74 -5.12
C GLN A 95 15.06 -11.34 -6.02
N GLU A 96 15.45 -12.22 -6.93
CA GLU A 96 16.44 -11.90 -7.96
C GLU A 96 15.94 -10.76 -8.86
N LYS A 97 14.68 -10.84 -9.28
CA LYS A 97 13.97 -9.81 -10.05
C LYS A 97 13.32 -8.79 -9.12
N ALA A 98 13.51 -7.51 -9.39
CA ALA A 98 12.84 -6.47 -8.61
C ALA A 98 11.36 -6.36 -9.00
N LEU A 99 10.49 -6.30 -8.00
CA LEU A 99 9.09 -5.97 -8.17
C LEU A 99 8.95 -4.49 -8.55
N ASP A 100 8.14 -4.18 -9.55
CA ASP A 100 7.75 -2.82 -9.88
C ASP A 100 6.81 -2.28 -8.79
N VAL A 101 7.22 -1.18 -8.15
CA VAL A 101 6.50 -0.54 -7.05
C VAL A 101 5.75 0.72 -7.48
N SER A 102 5.58 0.92 -8.79
CA SER A 102 4.87 2.08 -9.34
C SER A 102 3.39 2.05 -8.90
N PRO A 103 2.83 3.18 -8.40
CA PRO A 103 1.51 3.18 -7.75
C PRO A 103 0.33 2.71 -8.60
N GLU A 104 0.45 2.72 -9.92
CA GLU A 104 -0.54 2.20 -10.87
C GLU A 104 -0.74 0.68 -10.79
N HIS A 105 0.23 -0.05 -10.25
CA HIS A 105 0.16 -1.50 -10.07
C HIS A 105 -0.46 -1.90 -8.72
N PHE A 106 -0.80 -0.94 -7.87
CA PHE A 106 -1.26 -1.17 -6.51
C PHE A 106 -2.68 -0.67 -6.34
N HIS A 107 -3.61 -1.60 -6.12
CA HIS A 107 -5.00 -1.30 -5.83
C HIS A 107 -5.26 -1.52 -4.34
N ALA A 108 -5.45 -0.43 -3.61
CA ALA A 108 -5.74 -0.44 -2.18
C ALA A 108 -7.23 -0.74 -1.97
N GLU A 109 -7.52 -1.79 -1.22
CA GLU A 109 -8.85 -2.06 -0.66
C GLU A 109 -8.98 -1.38 0.70
N PHE A 110 -10.15 -0.79 0.94
CA PHE A 110 -10.44 -0.06 2.17
C PHE A 110 -11.46 -0.81 3.02
N HIS A 111 -11.18 -0.87 4.32
CA HIS A 111 -12.10 -1.38 5.33
C HIS A 111 -13.34 -0.48 5.45
N GLU A 112 -14.43 -0.99 6.01
CA GLU A 112 -15.66 -0.21 6.30
C GLU A 112 -15.42 1.02 7.19
N THR A 113 -14.29 1.05 7.89
CA THR A 113 -13.85 2.18 8.73
C THR A 113 -13.01 3.20 7.95
N GLY A 114 -12.87 3.09 6.64
CA GLY A 114 -12.15 4.06 5.79
C GLY A 114 -10.62 3.92 5.78
N ARG A 115 -10.04 2.98 6.53
CA ARG A 115 -8.59 2.70 6.52
C ARG A 115 -8.22 1.68 5.44
N ALA A 116 -6.96 1.69 5.00
CA ALA A 116 -6.44 0.61 4.15
C ALA A 116 -6.55 -0.76 4.85
N ALA A 117 -6.87 -1.79 4.07
CA ALA A 117 -7.08 -3.16 4.54
C ALA A 117 -6.20 -4.18 3.82
N CYS A 118 -6.11 -4.10 2.49
CA CYS A 118 -5.36 -5.03 1.65
C CYS A 118 -4.87 -4.35 0.37
N PHE A 119 -3.77 -4.83 -0.19
CA PHE A 119 -3.23 -4.39 -1.48
C PHE A 119 -3.32 -5.50 -2.51
N TRP A 120 -3.97 -5.21 -3.63
CA TRP A 120 -4.05 -6.08 -4.79
C TRP A 120 -3.03 -5.58 -5.81
N VAL A 121 -2.06 -6.42 -6.15
CA VAL A 121 -0.88 -6.03 -6.89
C VAL A 121 -0.83 -6.72 -8.23
N ASP A 122 -0.76 -5.92 -9.28
CA ASP A 122 -0.45 -6.36 -10.64
C ASP A 122 1.07 -6.56 -10.73
N VAL A 123 1.53 -7.82 -10.63
CA VAL A 123 2.96 -8.10 -10.49
C VAL A 123 3.68 -7.91 -11.80
N CYS A 124 4.55 -6.90 -11.83
CA CYS A 124 5.47 -6.62 -12.92
C CYS A 124 6.91 -6.63 -12.42
N GLU A 125 7.84 -7.07 -13.28
CA GLU A 125 9.27 -6.90 -13.05
C GLU A 125 9.68 -5.46 -13.41
N ASP A 126 10.31 -4.76 -12.47
CA ASP A 126 11.08 -3.56 -12.79
C ASP A 126 12.48 -3.99 -13.27
N LYS A 127 12.66 -3.95 -14.59
CA LYS A 127 13.93 -4.29 -15.24
C LYS A 127 15.05 -3.30 -14.92
N ASN A 128 14.72 -2.06 -14.57
CA ASN A 128 15.69 -1.04 -14.19
C ASN A 128 16.15 -1.26 -12.74
N ALA A 129 15.24 -1.64 -11.84
CA ALA A 129 15.59 -1.93 -10.45
C ALA A 129 16.14 -3.34 -10.21
N THR A 130 15.95 -4.27 -11.15
CA THR A 130 16.52 -5.63 -11.05
C THR A 130 18.05 -5.64 -10.87
N PRO A 131 18.86 -4.88 -11.62
CA PRO A 131 20.32 -4.82 -11.38
C PRO A 131 20.72 -3.98 -10.15
N HIS A 132 19.78 -3.31 -9.47
CA HIS A 132 20.11 -2.48 -8.31
C HIS A 132 20.55 -3.31 -7.09
N SER A 133 21.43 -2.70 -6.30
CA SER A 133 21.77 -3.19 -4.96
C SER A 133 20.55 -3.16 -4.02
N PRO A 134 20.55 -3.92 -2.91
CA PRO A 134 19.48 -3.90 -1.92
C PRO A 134 19.15 -2.48 -1.40
N GLN A 135 20.17 -1.65 -1.17
CA GLN A 135 19.98 -0.26 -0.75
C GLN A 135 19.21 0.55 -1.80
N GLN A 136 19.61 0.47 -3.06
CA GLN A 136 18.96 1.20 -4.16
C GLN A 136 17.52 0.72 -4.38
N ARG A 137 17.23 -0.57 -4.17
CA ARG A 137 15.85 -1.08 -4.20
C ARG A 137 15.01 -0.50 -3.06
N MET A 138 15.59 -0.32 -1.87
CA MET A 138 14.93 0.39 -0.77
C MET A 138 14.70 1.89 -1.09
N GLU A 139 15.65 2.55 -1.73
CA GLU A 139 15.48 3.93 -2.21
C GLU A 139 14.37 4.03 -3.27
N THR A 140 14.23 3.01 -4.12
CA THR A 140 13.15 2.88 -5.11
C THR A 140 11.79 2.77 -4.41
N LEU A 141 11.66 1.89 -3.41
CA LEU A 141 10.46 1.77 -2.58
C LEU A 141 10.06 3.11 -1.96
N ILE A 142 11.02 3.83 -1.38
CA ILE A 142 10.75 5.13 -0.76
C ILE A 142 10.27 6.13 -1.81
N SER A 143 11.03 6.28 -2.90
CA SER A 143 10.81 7.35 -3.88
C SER A 143 9.56 7.15 -4.73
N GLN A 144 9.27 5.90 -5.11
CA GLN A 144 8.18 5.57 -6.02
C GLN A 144 6.89 5.15 -5.31
N ALA A 145 6.97 4.50 -4.14
CA ALA A 145 5.77 4.03 -3.45
C ALA A 145 5.38 4.91 -2.25
N LEU A 146 6.35 5.40 -1.46
CA LEU A 146 6.05 6.09 -0.19
C LEU A 146 5.91 7.60 -0.34
N VAL A 147 6.84 8.25 -1.05
CA VAL A 147 6.81 9.70 -1.25
C VAL A 147 5.48 10.15 -1.89
N PRO A 148 4.94 9.49 -2.92
CA PRO A 148 3.65 9.90 -3.49
C PRO A 148 2.48 9.81 -2.52
N VAL A 149 2.48 8.82 -1.60
CA VAL A 149 1.46 8.69 -0.56
C VAL A 149 1.56 9.86 0.42
N VAL A 150 2.77 10.20 0.86
CA VAL A 150 3.00 11.33 1.78
C VAL A 150 2.56 12.63 1.11
N GLN A 151 2.95 12.87 -0.15
CA GLN A 151 2.55 14.07 -0.90
C GLN A 151 1.02 14.19 -1.04
N ALA A 152 0.33 13.08 -1.31
CA ALA A 152 -1.13 13.07 -1.38
C ALA A 152 -1.77 13.45 -0.04
N LEU A 153 -1.23 12.97 1.08
CA LEU A 153 -1.74 13.25 2.42
C LEU A 153 -1.37 14.66 2.92
N GLU A 154 -0.24 15.22 2.51
CA GLU A 154 0.14 16.59 2.84
C GLU A 154 -0.69 17.64 2.08
N ALA A 155 -1.25 17.28 0.94
CA ALA A 155 -2.12 18.14 0.15
C ALA A 155 -3.56 18.27 0.71
N THR A 156 -3.88 17.60 1.82
CA THR A 156 -5.21 17.53 2.43
C THR A 156 -5.53 18.68 3.38
#